data_AF-A0A512MI90-F1
#
_entry.id   AF-A0A512MI90-F1
#
_cell.length_a   1.000
_cell.length_b   1.000
_cell.length_c   1.000
_cell.angle_alpha   90.00
_cell.angle_beta   90.00
_cell.angle_gamma   90.00
#
_symmetry.space_group_name_H-M   'P 1'
#
loop_
_entity.id
_entity.type
_entity.pdbx_description
1 polymer ?
#
loop_
_entity_poly.entity_id
_entity_poly.type
_entity_poly.pdbx_seq_one_letter_code
_entity_poly.pdbx_strand_id
1 'polypeptide(L)'
;MSLHLGVNIDHVATLRQARYRTMLCAHNVEPSILQAALEAEAAGAHSITVHLRADRRHIVDEDVFVLRRKIQSLLNLEMGNTPEILEIALRVKPDFVCMVPENRQEVTTEGGLDVAGQKDALRKSVGLLEANNTRVSMFIDPDLDQVRASAEIGASMIELHTGTFANELGVRRTEEAQRLKAAAELAQSLGLQVNAGHGLTTTNLPELFIVPHLVELNIGHSLIARSIFAGLRTAIQEMLEVMKGYPETPNK
;
A
#
# COMPACT_ATOMS: atom_id res chain seq x y z
N MET A 1 -3.57 19.97 3.62
CA MET A 1 -2.75 19.14 2.69
C MET A 1 -3.70 18.26 1.90
N SER A 2 -3.51 18.14 0.59
CA SER A 2 -4.30 17.24 -0.27
C SER A 2 -3.89 15.79 -0.04
N LEU A 3 -4.87 14.89 -0.03
CA LEU A 3 -4.66 13.45 0.12
C LEU A 3 -3.92 12.87 -1.10
N HIS A 4 -2.85 12.11 -0.88
CA HIS A 4 -2.08 11.47 -1.94
C HIS A 4 -2.68 10.11 -2.34
N LEU A 5 -2.49 9.73 -3.61
CA LEU A 5 -2.89 8.43 -4.15
C LEU A 5 -1.63 7.63 -4.50
N GLY A 6 -1.46 6.50 -3.82
CA GLY A 6 -0.56 5.43 -4.24
C GLY A 6 -1.30 4.40 -5.05
N VAL A 7 -0.81 4.09 -6.26
CA VAL A 7 -1.45 3.13 -7.17
C VAL A 7 -0.72 1.79 -7.06
N ASN A 8 -1.40 0.79 -6.47
CA ASN A 8 -0.88 -0.56 -6.45
C ASN A 8 -1.16 -1.27 -7.79
N ILE A 9 -0.09 -1.75 -8.45
CA ILE A 9 -0.15 -2.39 -9.78
C ILE A 9 0.06 -3.90 -9.76
N ASP A 10 -0.04 -4.56 -8.60
CA ASP A 10 0.14 -6.02 -8.46
C ASP A 10 -0.80 -6.82 -9.35
N HIS A 11 -2.04 -6.35 -9.51
CA HIS A 11 -3.04 -7.04 -10.32
C HIS A 11 -2.85 -6.86 -11.83
N VAL A 12 -2.04 -5.89 -12.26
CA VAL A 12 -1.52 -5.85 -13.64
C VAL A 12 -0.58 -7.04 -13.85
N ALA A 13 0.33 -7.27 -12.90
CA ALA A 13 1.21 -8.43 -12.92
C ALA A 13 0.44 -9.74 -12.80
N THR A 14 -0.62 -9.80 -12.00
CA THR A 14 -1.49 -10.99 -11.94
C THR A 14 -2.04 -11.36 -13.33
N LEU A 15 -2.54 -10.39 -14.09
CA LEU A 15 -3.01 -10.61 -15.46
C LEU A 15 -1.88 -11.08 -16.39
N ARG A 16 -0.67 -10.49 -16.27
CA ARG A 16 0.52 -10.93 -17.02
C ARG A 16 0.88 -12.39 -16.67
N GLN A 17 0.94 -12.73 -15.38
CA GLN A 17 1.31 -14.07 -14.93
C GLN A 17 0.30 -15.12 -15.39
N ALA A 18 -0.98 -14.78 -15.53
CA ALA A 18 -1.99 -15.71 -16.03
C ALA A 18 -1.63 -16.31 -17.39
N ARG A 19 -0.85 -15.60 -18.23
CA ARG A 19 -0.40 -16.07 -19.55
C ARG A 19 1.11 -16.32 -19.64
N TYR A 20 1.93 -15.52 -18.97
CA TYR A 20 3.37 -15.42 -19.21
C TYR A 20 4.24 -15.84 -18.01
N ARG A 21 3.67 -16.48 -16.97
CA ARG A 21 4.42 -16.85 -15.74
C ARG A 21 5.76 -17.57 -16.00
N THR A 22 5.83 -18.43 -17.01
CA THR A 22 7.03 -19.20 -17.37
C THR A 22 7.75 -18.64 -18.61
N MET A 23 7.31 -17.50 -19.13
CA MET A 23 7.75 -16.92 -20.41
C MET A 23 7.97 -15.41 -20.30
N LEU A 24 8.45 -14.92 -19.16
CA LEU A 24 8.66 -13.48 -18.93
C LEU A 24 9.70 -12.83 -19.87
N CYS A 25 10.51 -13.63 -20.55
CA CYS A 25 11.45 -13.16 -21.57
C CYS A 25 10.85 -13.18 -23.00
N ALA A 26 9.58 -13.58 -23.18
CA ALA A 26 8.97 -13.59 -24.50
C ALA A 26 8.82 -12.15 -25.03
N HIS A 27 9.05 -11.97 -26.32
CA HIS A 27 9.00 -10.66 -26.97
C HIS A 27 7.61 -10.00 -26.94
N ASN A 28 6.57 -10.78 -26.68
CA ASN A 28 5.17 -10.36 -26.66
C ASN A 28 4.55 -10.41 -25.24
N VAL A 29 5.37 -10.38 -24.18
CA VAL A 29 4.86 -10.34 -22.81
C VAL A 29 4.00 -9.10 -22.57
N GLU A 30 2.79 -9.33 -22.08
CA GLU A 30 1.82 -8.29 -21.78
C GLU A 30 0.91 -8.70 -20.61
N PRO A 31 0.32 -7.73 -19.88
CA PRO A 31 0.63 -6.30 -19.91
C PRO A 31 2.02 -5.97 -19.33
N SER A 32 2.57 -4.82 -19.73
CA SER A 32 3.84 -4.29 -19.20
C SER A 32 3.62 -3.57 -17.86
N ILE A 33 4.38 -3.96 -16.84
CA ILE A 33 4.33 -3.35 -15.49
C ILE A 33 4.87 -1.92 -15.53
N LEU A 34 5.97 -1.71 -16.25
CA LEU A 34 6.51 -0.36 -16.42
C LEU A 34 5.50 0.55 -17.12
N GLN A 35 4.83 0.07 -18.17
CA GLN A 35 3.81 0.89 -18.84
C GLN A 35 2.67 1.24 -17.88
N ALA A 36 2.17 0.29 -17.09
CA ALA A 36 1.11 0.57 -16.12
C ALA A 36 1.52 1.63 -15.09
N ALA A 37 2.76 1.59 -14.60
CA ALA A 37 3.29 2.63 -13.71
C ALA A 37 3.34 4.01 -14.37
N LEU A 38 3.88 4.11 -15.59
CA LEU A 38 3.95 5.38 -16.34
C LEU A 38 2.56 5.94 -16.66
N GLU A 39 1.60 5.07 -16.96
CA GLU A 39 0.19 5.44 -17.16
C GLU A 39 -0.44 5.98 -15.87
N ALA A 40 -0.10 5.39 -14.72
CA ALA A 40 -0.57 5.85 -13.42
C ALA A 40 0.01 7.21 -13.04
N GLU A 41 1.32 7.43 -13.26
CA GLU A 41 1.96 8.74 -13.08
C GLU A 41 1.32 9.82 -13.96
N ALA A 42 1.12 9.51 -15.26
CA ALA A 42 0.48 10.42 -16.20
C ALA A 42 -0.97 10.76 -15.82
N ALA A 43 -1.63 9.91 -15.03
CA ALA A 43 -2.98 10.13 -14.52
C ALA A 43 -3.02 10.91 -13.19
N GLY A 44 -1.87 11.13 -12.54
CA GLY A 44 -1.75 11.89 -11.28
C GLY A 44 -1.49 11.03 -10.03
N ALA A 45 -1.03 9.79 -10.17
CA ALA A 45 -0.54 9.01 -9.03
C ALA A 45 0.68 9.69 -8.37
N HIS A 46 0.72 9.71 -7.05
CA HIS A 46 1.81 10.30 -6.26
C HIS A 46 2.90 9.28 -5.94
N SER A 47 2.50 8.02 -5.78
CA SER A 47 3.40 6.89 -5.60
C SER A 47 2.92 5.67 -6.41
N ILE A 48 3.85 4.78 -6.74
CA ILE A 48 3.57 3.47 -7.31
C ILE A 48 3.86 2.43 -6.26
N THR A 49 2.87 1.59 -5.99
CA THR A 49 2.95 0.53 -4.98
C THR A 49 3.05 -0.83 -5.65
N VAL A 50 3.98 -1.66 -5.19
CA VAL A 50 4.14 -3.04 -5.64
C VAL A 50 4.48 -3.94 -4.46
N HIS A 51 3.95 -5.15 -4.45
CA HIS A 51 4.24 -6.15 -3.42
C HIS A 51 5.10 -7.27 -3.97
N LEU A 52 6.37 -7.27 -3.57
CA LEU A 52 7.30 -8.36 -3.88
C LEU A 52 7.16 -9.48 -2.84
N ARG A 53 6.30 -10.43 -3.15
CA ARG A 53 6.09 -11.64 -2.35
C ARG A 53 7.25 -12.62 -2.49
N ALA A 54 7.56 -13.39 -1.45
CA ALA A 54 8.57 -14.45 -1.48
C ALA A 54 8.29 -15.52 -2.56
N ASP A 55 7.01 -15.80 -2.83
CA ASP A 55 6.58 -16.77 -3.85
C ASP A 55 6.52 -16.21 -5.28
N ARG A 56 6.80 -14.90 -5.48
CA ARG A 56 6.73 -14.20 -6.77
C ARG A 56 5.43 -14.48 -7.51
N ARG A 57 4.31 -14.48 -6.78
CA ARG A 57 2.99 -14.82 -7.34
C ARG A 57 2.58 -13.91 -8.49
N HIS A 58 2.87 -12.62 -8.40
CA HIS A 58 2.55 -11.60 -9.39
C HIS A 58 3.77 -10.78 -9.78
N ILE A 59 4.16 -9.82 -8.94
CA ILE A 59 5.37 -9.01 -9.12
C ILE A 59 6.59 -9.91 -8.96
N VAL A 60 7.57 -9.71 -9.84
CA VAL A 60 8.87 -10.39 -9.79
C VAL A 60 9.99 -9.38 -9.57
N ASP A 61 11.16 -9.87 -9.18
CA ASP A 61 12.31 -9.06 -8.77
C ASP A 61 12.69 -8.00 -9.83
N GLU A 62 12.73 -8.37 -11.12
CA GLU A 62 13.07 -7.43 -12.20
C GLU A 62 12.06 -6.29 -12.35
N ASP A 63 10.77 -6.51 -12.06
CA ASP A 63 9.78 -5.44 -12.11
C ASP A 63 10.15 -4.33 -11.12
N VAL A 64 10.53 -4.70 -9.89
CA VAL A 64 10.91 -3.75 -8.84
C VAL A 64 12.14 -2.94 -9.24
N PHE A 65 13.17 -3.60 -9.79
CA PHE A 65 14.37 -2.92 -10.26
C PHE A 65 14.11 -2.02 -11.47
N VAL A 66 13.25 -2.43 -12.41
CA VAL A 66 12.85 -1.61 -13.56
C VAL A 66 12.11 -0.37 -13.08
N LEU A 67 11.14 -0.52 -12.17
CA LEU A 67 10.35 0.60 -11.65
C LEU A 67 11.27 1.63 -10.98
N ARG A 68 12.13 1.21 -10.05
CA ARG A 68 13.10 2.10 -9.38
C ARG A 68 13.98 2.91 -10.33
N ARG A 69 14.33 2.35 -11.50
CA ARG A 69 15.16 3.02 -12.50
C ARG A 69 14.39 3.97 -13.42
N LYS A 70 13.07 3.84 -13.52
CA LYS A 70 12.31 4.42 -14.64
C LYS A 70 11.17 5.35 -14.22
N ILE A 71 10.51 5.08 -13.10
CA ILE A 71 9.44 5.96 -12.59
C ILE A 71 10.05 7.27 -12.07
N GLN A 72 9.25 8.34 -12.08
CA GLN A 72 9.62 9.67 -11.55
C GLN A 72 8.96 9.96 -10.20
N SER A 73 7.84 9.28 -9.92
CA SER A 73 7.11 9.26 -8.66
C SER A 73 7.84 8.42 -7.61
N LEU A 74 7.26 8.38 -6.41
CA LEU A 74 7.79 7.62 -5.28
C LEU A 74 7.49 6.12 -5.45
N LEU A 75 8.46 5.27 -5.12
CA LEU A 75 8.26 3.81 -5.09
C LEU A 75 7.92 3.36 -3.66
N ASN A 76 6.76 2.74 -3.50
CA ASN A 76 6.35 2.04 -2.29
C ASN A 76 6.46 0.52 -2.50
N LEU A 77 7.37 -0.13 -1.78
CA LEU A 77 7.57 -1.57 -1.84
C LEU A 77 6.91 -2.27 -0.65
N GLU A 78 5.81 -2.97 -0.90
CA GLU A 78 5.23 -3.91 0.06
C GLU A 78 6.06 -5.19 0.14
N MET A 79 6.33 -5.66 1.36
CA MET A 79 7.11 -6.88 1.60
C MET A 79 6.86 -7.53 2.96
N GLY A 80 7.06 -8.85 3.04
CA GLY A 80 7.17 -9.57 4.30
C GLY A 80 8.54 -9.41 4.97
N ASN A 81 8.61 -9.68 6.28
CA ASN A 81 9.86 -9.57 7.05
C ASN A 81 10.79 -10.79 6.88
N THR A 82 11.27 -11.04 5.67
CA THR A 82 12.19 -12.14 5.37
C THR A 82 13.58 -11.63 4.96
N PRO A 83 14.68 -12.33 5.30
CA PRO A 83 16.03 -11.89 4.94
C PRO A 83 16.23 -11.68 3.43
N GLU A 84 15.64 -12.56 2.61
CA GLU A 84 15.74 -12.50 1.15
C GLU A 84 15.12 -11.21 0.58
N ILE A 85 13.87 -10.92 0.95
CA ILE A 85 13.17 -9.73 0.43
C ILE A 85 13.77 -8.45 1.03
N LEU A 86 14.22 -8.48 2.28
CA LEU A 86 14.93 -7.36 2.91
C LEU A 86 16.22 -7.01 2.16
N GLU A 87 17.01 -8.00 1.73
CA GLU A 87 18.22 -7.75 0.94
C GLU A 87 17.88 -7.08 -0.39
N ILE A 88 16.81 -7.50 -1.05
CA ILE A 88 16.33 -6.86 -2.28
C ILE A 88 15.92 -5.41 -2.00
N ALA A 89 15.13 -5.16 -0.96
CA ALA A 89 14.69 -3.80 -0.59
C ALA A 89 15.88 -2.87 -0.31
N LEU A 90 16.90 -3.35 0.42
CA LEU A 90 18.13 -2.58 0.70
C LEU A 90 18.93 -2.23 -0.56
N ARG A 91 18.90 -3.09 -1.58
CA ARG A 91 19.55 -2.84 -2.88
C ARG A 91 18.73 -1.92 -3.77
N VAL A 92 17.41 -2.09 -3.77
CA VAL A 92 16.46 -1.27 -4.55
C VAL A 92 16.43 0.16 -4.02
N LYS A 93 16.47 0.35 -2.69
CA LYS A 93 16.27 1.64 -2.02
C LYS A 93 14.96 2.32 -2.47
N PRO A 94 13.79 1.68 -2.27
CA PRO A 94 12.52 2.34 -2.53
C PRO A 94 12.38 3.54 -1.58
N ASP A 95 11.52 4.50 -1.95
CA ASP A 95 11.24 5.66 -1.10
C ASP A 95 10.52 5.22 0.18
N PHE A 96 9.61 4.25 0.03
CA PHE A 96 8.85 3.64 1.11
C PHE A 96 8.95 2.12 1.09
N VAL A 97 8.96 1.50 2.27
CA VAL A 97 8.63 0.08 2.44
C VAL A 97 7.41 -0.04 3.32
N CYS A 98 6.42 -0.83 2.89
CA CYS A 98 5.28 -1.20 3.73
C CYS A 98 5.42 -2.66 4.17
N MET A 99 5.63 -2.87 5.47
CA MET A 99 5.76 -4.21 6.05
C MET A 99 4.38 -4.84 6.18
N VAL A 100 4.16 -5.94 5.48
CA VAL A 100 2.88 -6.67 5.44
C VAL A 100 3.04 -8.07 6.02
N PRO A 101 1.97 -8.69 6.56
CA PRO A 101 2.02 -10.07 7.00
C PRO A 101 2.21 -10.99 5.79
N GLU A 102 3.11 -11.97 5.93
CA GLU A 102 3.39 -12.93 4.87
C GLU A 102 3.12 -14.35 5.37
N ASN A 103 1.85 -14.77 5.29
CA ASN A 103 1.49 -16.19 5.36
C ASN A 103 1.47 -16.78 3.94
N ARG A 104 2.14 -17.92 3.75
CA ARG A 104 2.33 -18.57 2.43
C ARG A 104 1.03 -19.00 1.73
N GLN A 105 -0.10 -19.05 2.44
CA GLN A 105 -1.37 -19.59 1.94
C GLN A 105 -2.48 -18.55 1.73
N GLU A 106 -2.29 -17.29 2.13
CA GLU A 106 -3.33 -16.27 2.00
C GLU A 106 -3.47 -15.81 0.54
N VAL A 107 -4.71 -15.82 0.03
CA VAL A 107 -5.09 -15.30 -1.31
C VAL A 107 -5.05 -13.77 -1.32
N THR A 108 -5.38 -13.16 -0.17
CA THR A 108 -5.30 -11.74 0.19
C THR A 108 -4.99 -11.66 1.68
N THR A 109 -4.24 -10.66 2.16
CA THR A 109 -3.94 -10.46 3.60
C THR A 109 -5.22 -10.52 4.44
N GLU A 110 -5.38 -11.52 5.30
CA GLU A 110 -6.61 -11.70 6.09
C GLU A 110 -6.67 -10.76 7.32
N GLY A 111 -5.54 -10.17 7.71
CA GLY A 111 -5.44 -9.18 8.78
C GLY A 111 -4.16 -8.35 8.68
N GLY A 112 -3.96 -7.45 9.64
CA GLY A 112 -2.75 -6.65 9.76
C GLY A 112 -1.55 -7.45 10.31
N LEU A 113 -0.36 -6.86 10.20
CA LEU A 113 0.86 -7.39 10.78
C LEU A 113 0.80 -7.33 12.31
N ASP A 114 1.11 -8.44 12.99
CA ASP A 114 1.28 -8.46 14.44
C ASP A 114 2.65 -7.87 14.83
N VAL A 115 2.71 -6.55 14.92
CA VAL A 115 3.90 -5.79 15.32
C VAL A 115 4.21 -5.99 16.79
N ALA A 116 3.18 -5.98 17.64
CA ALA A 116 3.32 -6.15 19.09
C ALA A 116 3.96 -7.51 19.46
N GLY A 117 3.60 -8.59 18.77
CA GLY A 117 4.19 -9.91 18.95
C GLY A 117 5.57 -10.10 18.30
N GLN A 118 5.97 -9.23 17.37
CA GLN A 118 7.19 -9.39 16.55
C GLN A 118 8.19 -8.22 16.67
N LYS A 119 8.11 -7.44 17.76
CA LYS A 119 8.88 -6.19 17.93
C LYS A 119 10.37 -6.33 17.63
N ASP A 120 11.05 -7.32 18.18
CA ASP A 120 12.51 -7.44 18.04
C ASP A 120 12.95 -7.72 16.61
N ALA A 121 12.23 -8.62 15.92
CA ALA A 121 12.50 -8.95 14.53
C ALA A 121 12.22 -7.76 13.60
N LEU A 122 11.11 -7.04 13.83
CA LEU A 122 10.72 -5.89 13.02
C LEU A 122 11.62 -4.69 13.28
N ARG A 123 11.95 -4.38 14.55
CA ARG A 123 12.84 -3.26 14.93
C ARG A 123 14.19 -3.35 14.22
N LYS A 124 14.74 -4.56 14.07
CA LYS A 124 15.99 -4.77 13.32
C LYS A 124 15.83 -4.38 11.85
N SER A 125 14.78 -4.86 11.18
CA SER A 125 14.54 -4.57 9.76
C SER A 125 14.22 -3.10 9.52
N VAL A 126 13.39 -2.49 10.38
CA VAL A 126 13.10 -1.05 10.38
C VAL A 126 14.39 -0.25 10.47
N GLY A 127 15.25 -0.55 11.45
CA GLY A 127 16.51 0.17 11.61
C GLY A 127 17.43 0.09 10.40
N LEU A 128 17.49 -1.06 9.72
CA LEU A 128 18.28 -1.24 8.50
C LEU A 128 17.73 -0.44 7.31
N LEU A 129 16.41 -0.44 7.13
CA LEU A 129 15.75 0.28 6.03
C LEU A 129 15.82 1.80 6.22
N GLU A 130 15.49 2.28 7.42
CA GLU A 130 15.54 3.71 7.77
C GLU A 130 16.98 4.25 7.65
N ALA A 131 17.99 3.49 8.10
CA ALA A 131 19.40 3.88 7.94
C ALA A 131 19.86 3.97 6.48
N ASN A 132 19.11 3.36 5.55
CA ASN A 132 19.35 3.44 4.11
C ASN A 132 18.47 4.48 3.40
N ASN A 133 17.77 5.33 4.18
CA ASN A 133 16.84 6.37 3.71
C ASN A 133 15.55 5.82 3.07
N THR A 134 15.13 4.61 3.45
CA THR A 134 13.82 4.06 3.07
C THR A 134 12.89 4.19 4.28
N ARG A 135 11.86 5.04 4.18
CA ARG A 135 10.90 5.23 5.28
C ARG A 135 10.00 4.01 5.39
N VAL A 136 9.75 3.53 6.61
CA VAL A 136 9.02 2.28 6.83
C VAL A 136 7.59 2.55 7.33
N SER A 137 6.63 1.89 6.68
CA SER A 137 5.23 1.77 7.06
C SER A 137 4.94 0.38 7.62
N MET A 138 4.06 0.29 8.62
CA MET A 138 3.53 -0.99 9.13
C MET A 138 2.07 -1.14 8.69
N PHE A 139 1.76 -2.18 7.92
CA PHE A 139 0.38 -2.51 7.57
C PHE A 139 -0.31 -3.22 8.74
N ILE A 140 -1.21 -2.55 9.44
CA ILE A 140 -1.79 -3.02 10.70
C ILE A 140 -3.30 -2.85 10.74
N ASP A 141 -3.97 -3.68 11.51
CA ASP A 141 -5.37 -3.44 11.85
C ASP A 141 -5.52 -2.15 12.67
N PRO A 142 -6.73 -1.54 12.72
CA PRO A 142 -7.01 -0.40 13.60
C PRO A 142 -7.11 -0.83 15.07
N ASP A 143 -5.99 -1.35 15.58
CA ASP A 143 -5.76 -1.79 16.93
C ASP A 143 -4.71 -0.88 17.58
N LEU A 144 -5.05 -0.30 18.73
CA LEU A 144 -4.22 0.70 19.38
C LEU A 144 -2.88 0.16 19.88
N ASP A 145 -2.80 -1.13 20.23
CA ASP A 145 -1.55 -1.74 20.68
C ASP A 145 -0.60 -1.98 19.50
N GLN A 146 -1.13 -2.31 18.32
CA GLN A 146 -0.35 -2.37 17.09
C GLN A 146 0.17 -0.99 16.67
N VAL A 147 -0.61 0.07 16.85
CA VAL A 147 -0.15 1.46 16.61
C VAL A 147 1.00 1.82 17.56
N ARG A 148 0.86 1.56 18.86
CA ARG A 148 1.93 1.84 19.84
C ARG A 148 3.19 1.05 19.56
N ALA A 149 3.03 -0.23 19.23
CA ALA A 149 4.16 -1.09 18.88
C ALA A 149 4.90 -0.58 17.64
N SER A 150 4.18 -0.10 16.63
CA SER A 150 4.76 0.47 15.41
C SER A 150 5.61 1.71 15.71
N ALA A 151 5.12 2.60 16.56
CA ALA A 151 5.90 3.77 17.02
C ALA A 151 7.14 3.34 17.83
N GLU A 152 7.00 2.36 18.75
CA GLU A 152 8.09 1.90 19.62
C GLU A 152 9.26 1.25 18.85
N ILE A 153 8.97 0.57 17.74
CA ILE A 153 10.01 -0.03 16.90
C ILE A 153 10.67 0.97 15.94
N GLY A 154 10.21 2.22 15.93
CA GLY A 154 10.78 3.31 15.14
C GLY A 154 10.28 3.38 13.69
N ALA A 155 9.09 2.85 13.40
CA ALA A 155 8.49 3.03 12.08
C ALA A 155 8.19 4.51 11.83
N SER A 156 8.36 4.97 10.58
CA SER A 156 7.99 6.33 10.17
C SER A 156 6.49 6.50 9.95
N MET A 157 5.80 5.41 9.61
CA MET A 157 4.42 5.44 9.11
C MET A 157 3.67 4.19 9.55
N ILE A 158 2.34 4.24 9.47
CA ILE A 158 1.47 3.07 9.49
C ILE A 158 0.54 3.12 8.29
N GLU A 159 0.10 1.96 7.82
CA GLU A 159 -0.99 1.81 6.88
C GLU A 159 -2.13 1.04 7.56
N LEU A 160 -3.24 1.72 7.80
CA LEU A 160 -4.39 1.13 8.44
C LEU A 160 -5.13 0.20 7.47
N HIS A 161 -5.31 -1.04 7.89
CA HIS A 161 -6.04 -2.04 7.15
C HIS A 161 -7.54 -1.70 7.11
N THR A 162 -8.02 -1.32 5.94
CA THR A 162 -9.43 -0.94 5.69
C THR A 162 -10.30 -2.10 5.17
N GLY A 163 -9.81 -3.35 5.21
CA GLY A 163 -10.53 -4.50 4.65
C GLY A 163 -11.87 -4.80 5.33
N THR A 164 -11.91 -4.79 6.66
CA THR A 164 -13.16 -4.95 7.41
C THR A 164 -14.15 -3.84 7.07
N PHE A 165 -13.69 -2.59 6.96
CA PHE A 165 -14.53 -1.44 6.59
C PHE A 165 -15.11 -1.61 5.18
N ALA A 166 -14.28 -2.04 4.23
CA ALA A 166 -14.67 -2.23 2.83
C ALA A 166 -15.72 -3.34 2.66
N ASN A 167 -15.58 -4.42 3.42
CA ASN A 167 -16.44 -5.62 3.31
C ASN A 167 -17.74 -5.52 4.12
N GLU A 168 -17.80 -4.64 5.11
CA GLU A 168 -18.99 -4.43 5.94
C GLU A 168 -19.93 -3.35 5.41
N LEU A 169 -21.17 -3.32 5.91
CA LEU A 169 -22.20 -2.35 5.57
C LEU A 169 -22.93 -1.83 6.83
N GLY A 170 -23.61 -0.69 6.69
CA GLY A 170 -24.48 -0.13 7.73
C GLY A 170 -23.74 0.12 9.04
N VAL A 171 -24.32 -0.32 10.16
CA VAL A 171 -23.77 -0.08 11.50
C VAL A 171 -22.36 -0.63 11.66
N ARG A 172 -22.08 -1.83 11.12
CA ARG A 172 -20.75 -2.45 11.25
C ARG A 172 -19.67 -1.68 10.49
N ARG A 173 -19.99 -1.10 9.33
CA ARG A 173 -19.08 -0.20 8.61
C ARG A 173 -18.79 1.06 9.41
N THR A 174 -19.83 1.66 10.01
CA THR A 174 -19.68 2.85 10.85
C THR A 174 -18.82 2.58 12.08
N GLU A 175 -19.02 1.43 12.76
CA GLU A 175 -18.20 1.01 13.89
C GLU A 175 -16.73 0.83 13.50
N GLU A 176 -16.46 0.20 12.36
CA GLU A 176 -15.10 0.04 11.86
C GLU A 176 -14.45 1.38 11.49
N ALA A 177 -15.21 2.30 10.90
CA ALA A 177 -14.73 3.65 10.62
C ALA A 177 -14.36 4.42 11.91
N GLN A 178 -15.08 4.19 13.03
CA GLN A 178 -14.69 4.74 14.33
C GLN A 178 -13.41 4.13 14.88
N ARG A 179 -13.18 2.82 14.69
CA ARG A 179 -11.92 2.17 15.07
C ARG A 179 -10.75 2.75 14.28
N LEU A 180 -10.90 2.90 12.97
CA LEU A 180 -9.92 3.53 12.08
C LEU A 180 -9.61 4.97 12.52
N LYS A 181 -10.65 5.74 12.87
CA LYS A 181 -10.49 7.10 13.40
C LYS A 181 -9.65 7.13 14.68
N ALA A 182 -9.98 6.28 15.67
CA ALA A 182 -9.24 6.22 16.93
C ALA A 182 -7.77 5.82 16.72
N ALA A 183 -7.51 4.86 15.82
CA ALA A 183 -6.16 4.46 15.46
C ALA A 183 -5.37 5.59 14.79
N ALA A 184 -5.98 6.33 13.87
CA ALA A 184 -5.36 7.46 13.19
C ALA A 184 -5.03 8.63 14.14
N GLU A 185 -5.93 8.95 15.07
CA GLU A 185 -5.70 9.97 16.11
C GLU A 185 -4.52 9.58 17.01
N LEU A 186 -4.46 8.32 17.44
CA LEU A 186 -3.34 7.82 18.24
C LEU A 186 -2.03 7.85 17.45
N ALA A 187 -2.03 7.37 16.22
CA ALA A 187 -0.85 7.33 15.37
C ALA A 187 -0.25 8.73 15.14
N GLN A 188 -1.10 9.71 14.83
CA GLN A 188 -0.69 11.11 14.71
C GLN A 188 -0.08 11.64 16.02
N SER A 189 -0.67 11.32 17.18
CA SER A 189 -0.15 11.76 18.48
C SER A 189 1.21 11.17 18.83
N LEU A 190 1.55 10.03 18.22
CA LEU A 190 2.83 9.35 18.34
C LEU A 190 3.84 9.75 17.25
N GLY A 191 3.48 10.70 16.38
CA GLY A 191 4.35 11.18 15.30
C GLY A 191 4.41 10.30 14.06
N LEU A 192 3.50 9.32 13.94
CA LEU A 192 3.41 8.45 12.76
C LEU A 192 2.60 9.14 11.66
N GLN A 193 3.07 9.04 10.41
CA GLN A 193 2.22 9.30 9.25
C GLN A 193 1.17 8.19 9.12
N VAL A 194 -0.07 8.55 8.78
CA VAL A 194 -1.19 7.60 8.64
C VAL A 194 -1.57 7.45 7.17
N ASN A 195 -1.42 6.23 6.65
CA ASN A 195 -1.91 5.81 5.34
C ASN A 195 -3.06 4.81 5.50
N ALA A 196 -3.77 4.49 4.41
CA ALA A 196 -4.78 3.43 4.34
C ALA A 196 -4.93 2.95 2.89
N GLY A 197 -5.83 2.01 2.57
CA GLY A 197 -6.13 1.75 1.14
C GLY A 197 -6.73 0.40 0.78
N HIS A 198 -6.52 -0.63 1.60
CA HIS A 198 -6.99 -1.98 1.31
C HIS A 198 -8.52 -2.07 1.12
N GLY A 199 -8.98 -2.53 -0.04
CA GLY A 199 -10.40 -2.72 -0.34
C GLY A 199 -11.19 -1.44 -0.65
N LEU A 200 -10.55 -0.27 -0.71
CA LEU A 200 -11.25 0.98 -1.03
C LEU A 200 -11.69 1.03 -2.50
N THR A 201 -12.87 1.60 -2.71
CA THR A 201 -13.51 1.83 -4.00
C THR A 201 -14.02 3.28 -4.07
N THR A 202 -14.36 3.75 -5.26
CA THR A 202 -15.00 5.07 -5.43
C THR A 202 -16.33 5.19 -4.70
N THR A 203 -16.99 4.08 -4.39
CA THR A 203 -18.31 4.07 -3.73
C THR A 203 -18.22 4.07 -2.21
N ASN A 204 -17.25 3.40 -1.60
CA ASN A 204 -17.11 3.32 -0.15
C ASN A 204 -16.18 4.41 0.43
N LEU A 205 -15.30 5.00 -0.39
CA LEU A 205 -14.31 5.97 0.05
C LEU A 205 -14.91 7.19 0.79
N PRO A 206 -16.03 7.79 0.36
CA PRO A 206 -16.61 8.93 1.08
C PRO A 206 -16.98 8.63 2.55
N GLU A 207 -17.34 7.39 2.87
CA GLU A 207 -17.68 6.98 4.24
C GLU A 207 -16.43 6.91 5.15
N LEU A 208 -15.23 6.78 4.57
CA LEU A 208 -13.95 6.77 5.30
C LEU A 208 -13.49 8.17 5.70
N PHE A 209 -14.05 9.25 5.12
CA PHE A 209 -13.56 10.62 5.34
C PHE A 209 -13.73 11.14 6.77
N ILE A 210 -14.39 10.38 7.65
CA ILE A 210 -14.42 10.66 9.08
C ILE A 210 -13.08 10.38 9.78
N VAL A 211 -12.19 9.60 9.15
CA VAL A 211 -10.86 9.23 9.66
C VAL A 211 -9.89 10.40 9.41
N PRO A 212 -9.37 11.06 10.46
CA PRO A 212 -8.49 12.22 10.30
C PRO A 212 -7.06 11.80 9.95
N HIS A 213 -6.24 12.79 9.58
CA HIS A 213 -4.78 12.66 9.42
C HIS A 213 -4.30 11.68 8.33
N LEU A 214 -5.18 11.25 7.43
CA LEU A 214 -4.78 10.44 6.28
C LEU A 214 -3.89 11.27 5.36
N VAL A 215 -2.74 10.71 4.98
CA VAL A 215 -1.76 11.34 4.09
C VAL A 215 -1.77 10.69 2.72
N GLU A 216 -1.80 9.36 2.65
CA GLU A 216 -1.82 8.61 1.38
C GLU A 216 -2.81 7.44 1.42
N LEU A 217 -3.50 7.22 0.31
CA LEU A 217 -4.32 6.03 0.06
C LEU A 217 -3.63 5.11 -0.96
N ASN A 218 -3.28 3.89 -0.56
CA ASN A 218 -2.69 2.86 -1.43
C ASN A 218 -3.78 1.94 -1.99
N ILE A 219 -4.25 2.22 -3.20
CA ILE A 219 -5.39 1.52 -3.81
C ILE A 219 -4.90 0.71 -5.02
N GLY A 220 -5.26 -0.57 -5.07
CA GLY A 220 -4.87 -1.49 -6.15
C GLY A 220 -6.05 -2.07 -6.91
N HIS A 221 -6.58 -3.19 -6.42
CA HIS A 221 -7.57 -4.01 -7.12
C HIS A 221 -8.75 -3.21 -7.71
N SER A 222 -9.32 -2.24 -6.99
CA SER A 222 -10.44 -1.44 -7.50
C SER A 222 -10.08 -0.65 -8.77
N LEU A 223 -8.87 -0.09 -8.84
CA LEU A 223 -8.38 0.65 -10.00
C LEU A 223 -8.17 -0.28 -11.19
N ILE A 224 -7.52 -1.43 -10.96
CA ILE A 224 -7.26 -2.40 -12.02
C ILE A 224 -8.58 -3.00 -12.55
N ALA A 225 -9.51 -3.34 -11.66
CA ALA A 225 -10.84 -3.83 -12.06
C ALA A 225 -11.61 -2.80 -12.91
N ARG A 226 -11.59 -1.52 -12.50
CA ARG A 226 -12.22 -0.44 -13.28
C ARG A 226 -11.53 -0.22 -14.63
N SER A 227 -10.20 -0.38 -14.68
CA SER A 227 -9.39 -0.17 -15.89
C SER A 227 -9.73 -1.11 -17.04
N ILE A 228 -10.26 -2.30 -16.75
CA ILE A 228 -10.69 -3.28 -17.76
C ILE A 228 -11.78 -2.68 -18.67
N PHE A 229 -12.62 -1.80 -18.13
CA PHE A 229 -13.74 -1.22 -18.86
C PHE A 229 -13.45 0.21 -19.35
N ALA A 230 -12.69 0.99 -18.58
CA ALA A 230 -12.53 2.43 -18.81
C ALA A 230 -11.09 2.85 -19.18
N GLY A 231 -10.12 1.93 -19.11
CA GLY A 231 -8.70 2.24 -19.17
C GLY A 231 -8.15 2.71 -17.81
N LEU A 232 -6.84 2.52 -17.61
CA LEU A 232 -6.18 2.78 -16.32
C LEU A 232 -6.18 4.26 -15.94
N ARG A 233 -5.90 5.17 -16.89
CA ARG A 233 -5.92 6.62 -16.62
C ARG A 233 -7.28 7.09 -16.11
N THR A 234 -8.36 6.68 -16.78
CA THR A 234 -9.73 7.02 -16.40
C THR A 234 -10.05 6.51 -15.01
N ALA A 235 -9.71 5.24 -14.70
CA ALA A 235 -9.94 4.65 -13.38
C ALA A 235 -9.25 5.43 -12.25
N ILE A 236 -8.01 5.87 -12.48
CA ILE A 236 -7.24 6.67 -11.52
C ILE A 236 -7.82 8.06 -11.35
N GLN A 237 -8.18 8.73 -12.46
CA GLN A 237 -8.78 10.06 -12.42
C GLN A 237 -10.14 10.08 -11.72
N GLU A 238 -10.97 9.05 -11.92
CA GLU A 238 -12.23 8.87 -11.18
C GLU A 238 -11.98 8.74 -9.66
N MET A 239 -10.97 7.97 -9.25
CA MET A 239 -10.61 7.85 -7.84
C MET A 239 -10.10 9.17 -7.26
N LEU A 240 -9.20 9.85 -7.97
CA LEU A 240 -8.67 11.15 -7.56
C LEU A 240 -9.80 12.19 -7.40
N GLU A 241 -10.82 12.17 -8.26
CA GLU A 241 -11.96 13.06 -8.13
C GLU A 241 -12.74 12.81 -6.83
N VAL A 242 -12.98 11.57 -6.46
CA VAL A 242 -13.64 11.23 -5.18
C VAL A 242 -12.79 11.67 -4.00
N MET A 243 -11.47 11.47 -4.06
CA MET A 243 -10.52 11.85 -3.00
C MET A 243 -10.53 13.35 -2.68
N LYS A 244 -10.91 14.22 -3.62
CA LYS A 244 -11.06 15.68 -3.36
C LYS A 244 -12.10 15.99 -2.29
N GLY A 245 -13.01 15.06 -2.00
CA GLY A 245 -13.97 15.20 -0.91
C GLY A 245 -13.38 15.02 0.49
N TYR A 246 -12.12 14.57 0.62
CA TYR A 246 -11.47 14.43 1.91
C TYR A 246 -11.23 15.81 2.53
N PRO A 247 -11.73 16.08 3.75
CA PRO A 247 -11.66 17.40 4.35
C PRO A 247 -10.20 17.79 4.64
N GLU A 248 -9.82 19.00 4.25
CA GLU A 248 -8.54 19.55 4.68
C GLU A 248 -8.56 19.71 6.21
N THR A 249 -7.62 19.07 6.89
CA THR A 249 -7.39 19.36 8.31
C THR A 249 -6.86 20.79 8.42
N PRO A 250 -7.48 21.68 9.22
CA PRO A 250 -6.92 23.00 9.46
C PRO A 250 -5.54 22.80 10.08
N ASN A 251 -4.50 23.40 9.50
CA ASN A 251 -3.19 23.48 10.15
C ASN A 251 -3.41 24.09 11.54
N LYS A 252 -3.16 23.31 12.60
CA LYS A 252 -2.99 23.85 13.95
C LYS A 252 -1.57 24.37 14.11
#